data_AF-A0A1F2Y1N7-F1
#
_entry.id   AF-A0A1F2Y1N7-F1
#
_cell.length_a   1.000
_cell.length_b   1.000
_cell.length_c   1.000
_cell.angle_alpha   90.00
_cell.angle_beta   90.00
_cell.angle_gamma   90.00
#
_symmetry.space_group_name_H-M   'P 1'
#
loop_
_entity.id
_entity.type
_entity.pdbx_description
1 polymer ?
#
loop_
_entity_poly.entity_id
_entity_poly.type
_entity_poly.pdbx_seq_one_letter_code
_entity_poly.pdbx_strand_id
1 'polypeptide(L)'
;MASVRAPRDERAFDARLRERGQAMVEFAIIAPLFIILVAGIIQFGVVLNFWLDMQRIANQGARWAVVNQYPMSSGTTCLRTTNPPGSCPETLQDYLASQPVSGGLSPCVDITFPEGTPTAVGDPVTVRLESSFTVVPIVNVGTISLGANATMRQEWAASQYEEADNTC
;
A
#
# COMPACT_ATOMS: atom_id res chain seq x y z
N MET A 1 -82.67 21.25 -20.58
CA MET A 1 -81.39 20.59 -20.90
C MET A 1 -80.44 20.78 -19.72
N ALA A 2 -80.35 19.81 -18.80
CA ALA A 2 -79.43 19.86 -17.68
C ALA A 2 -78.16 19.09 -18.06
N SER A 3 -77.00 19.77 -18.13
CA SER A 3 -75.73 19.12 -18.43
C SER A 3 -75.19 18.46 -17.16
N VAL A 4 -75.11 17.13 -17.15
CA VAL A 4 -74.46 16.36 -16.09
C VAL A 4 -72.95 16.56 -16.22
N ARG A 5 -72.31 17.21 -15.23
CA ARG A 5 -70.85 17.27 -15.10
C ARG A 5 -70.37 16.00 -14.41
N ALA A 6 -69.53 15.22 -15.09
CA ALA A 6 -68.85 14.08 -14.49
C ALA A 6 -67.86 14.54 -13.40
N PRO A 7 -67.76 13.83 -12.26
CA PRO A 7 -66.76 14.12 -11.24
C PRO A 7 -65.36 13.85 -11.82
N ARG A 8 -64.44 14.80 -11.67
CA ARG A 8 -63.03 14.63 -12.06
C ARG A 8 -62.34 13.76 -11.01
N ASP A 9 -61.69 12.68 -11.45
CA ASP A 9 -60.92 11.74 -10.62
C ASP A 9 -59.65 12.40 -10.05
N GLU A 10 -59.80 13.20 -8.99
CA GLU A 10 -58.66 13.78 -8.25
C GLU A 10 -57.86 12.70 -7.49
N ARG A 11 -58.50 11.56 -7.16
CA ARG A 11 -57.88 10.47 -6.38
C ARG A 11 -56.79 9.70 -7.14
N ALA A 12 -56.86 9.64 -8.47
CA ALA A 12 -55.88 8.92 -9.28
C ALA A 12 -54.54 9.67 -9.40
N PHE A 13 -54.55 11.00 -9.21
CA PHE A 13 -53.35 11.84 -9.30
C PHE A 13 -52.51 11.75 -8.01
N ASP A 14 -53.16 11.77 -6.85
CA ASP A 14 -52.52 11.61 -5.54
C ASP A 14 -51.88 10.23 -5.36
N ALA A 15 -52.50 9.17 -5.90
CA ALA A 15 -51.92 7.82 -5.86
C ALA A 15 -50.58 7.75 -6.62
N ARG A 16 -50.52 8.33 -7.83
CA ARG A 16 -49.30 8.35 -8.65
C ARG A 16 -48.19 9.23 -8.07
N LEU A 17 -48.53 10.32 -7.40
CA LEU A 17 -47.56 11.17 -6.68
C LEU A 17 -47.01 10.47 -5.43
N ARG A 18 -47.86 9.74 -4.68
CA ARG A 18 -47.42 8.92 -3.54
C ARG A 18 -46.49 7.78 -3.98
N GLU A 19 -46.80 7.10 -5.08
CA GLU A 19 -45.94 6.03 -5.63
C GLU A 19 -44.55 6.56 -6.05
N ARG A 20 -44.49 7.75 -6.65
CA ARG A 20 -43.21 8.39 -7.02
C ARG A 20 -42.40 8.87 -5.81
N GLY A 21 -43.08 9.37 -4.77
CA GLY A 21 -42.45 9.79 -3.53
C GLY A 21 -41.88 8.61 -2.73
N GLN A 22 -42.59 7.48 -2.71
CA GLN A 22 -42.14 6.27 -2.03
C GLN A 22 -40.85 5.70 -2.64
N ALA A 23 -40.75 5.65 -3.97
CA ALA A 23 -39.55 5.18 -4.65
C ALA A 23 -38.30 6.04 -4.33
N MET A 24 -38.47 7.36 -4.17
CA MET A 24 -37.39 8.26 -3.74
C MET A 24 -36.91 7.96 -2.32
N VAL A 25 -37.83 7.63 -1.41
CA VAL A 25 -37.49 7.31 -0.01
C VAL A 25 -36.77 5.96 0.10
N GLU A 26 -37.20 4.95 -0.66
CA GLU A 26 -36.53 3.64 -0.71
C GLU A 26 -35.09 3.78 -1.22
N PHE A 27 -34.87 4.56 -2.29
CA PHE A 27 -33.53 4.83 -2.80
C PHE A 27 -32.68 5.62 -1.79
N ALA A 28 -33.25 6.61 -1.10
CA ALA A 28 -32.53 7.40 -0.11
C ALA A 28 -32.01 6.58 1.08
N ILE A 29 -32.64 5.44 1.39
CA ILE A 29 -32.20 4.52 2.45
C ILE A 29 -31.11 3.57 1.93
N ILE A 30 -31.22 3.10 0.68
CA ILE A 30 -30.25 2.14 0.11
C ILE A 30 -28.97 2.86 -0.37
N ALA A 31 -29.09 4.06 -0.92
CA ALA A 31 -27.99 4.84 -1.45
C ALA A 31 -26.81 5.04 -0.47
N PRO A 32 -27.00 5.44 0.81
CA PRO A 32 -25.88 5.59 1.74
C PRO A 32 -25.16 4.27 2.02
N LEU A 33 -25.89 3.15 2.13
CA LEU A 33 -25.29 1.83 2.30
C LEU A 33 -24.48 1.43 1.06
N PHE A 34 -25.02 1.68 -0.12
CA PHE A 34 -24.35 1.42 -1.39
C PHE A 34 -23.07 2.25 -1.54
N ILE A 35 -23.11 3.54 -1.19
CA ILE A 35 -21.93 4.42 -1.23
C ILE A 35 -20.84 3.93 -0.28
N ILE A 36 -21.18 3.52 0.95
CA ILE A 36 -20.21 2.95 1.90
C ILE A 36 -19.60 1.67 1.35
N LEU A 37 -20.41 0.79 0.75
CA LEU A 37 -19.94 -0.46 0.15
C LEU A 37 -18.98 -0.20 -1.01
N VAL A 38 -19.33 0.70 -1.92
CA VAL A 38 -18.46 1.07 -3.06
C VAL A 38 -17.17 1.73 -2.58
N ALA A 39 -17.25 2.66 -1.62
CA ALA A 39 -16.07 3.29 -1.03
C ALA A 39 -15.16 2.24 -0.35
N GLY A 40 -15.73 1.27 0.35
CA GLY A 40 -15.00 0.15 0.95
C GLY A 40 -14.27 -0.70 -0.09
N ILE A 41 -14.92 -1.02 -1.21
CA ILE A 41 -14.31 -1.79 -2.31
C ILE A 41 -13.13 -1.01 -2.93
N ILE A 42 -13.31 0.29 -3.18
CA ILE A 42 -12.25 1.15 -3.73
C ILE A 42 -11.05 1.17 -2.77
N GLN A 43 -11.31 1.42 -1.48
CA GLN A 43 -10.26 1.48 -0.46
C GLN A 43 -9.51 0.15 -0.34
N PHE A 44 -10.24 -0.96 -0.36
CA PHE A 44 -9.65 -2.30 -0.36
C PHE A 44 -8.76 -2.52 -1.58
N GLY A 45 -9.18 -2.09 -2.76
CA GLY A 45 -8.39 -2.17 -3.99
C GLY A 45 -7.07 -1.40 -3.90
N VAL A 46 -7.09 -0.19 -3.32
CA VAL A 46 -5.88 0.62 -3.10
C VAL A 46 -4.91 -0.08 -2.14
N VAL A 47 -5.41 -0.58 -1.00
CA VAL A 47 -4.58 -1.29 -0.02
C VAL A 47 -3.97 -2.56 -0.61
N LEU A 48 -4.75 -3.32 -1.38
CA LEU A 48 -4.26 -4.53 -2.04
C LEU A 48 -3.18 -4.21 -3.08
N ASN A 49 -3.37 -3.16 -3.88
CA ASN A 49 -2.38 -2.72 -4.86
C ASN A 49 -1.06 -2.31 -4.18
N PHE A 50 -1.15 -1.57 -3.07
CA PHE A 50 0.00 -1.21 -2.25
C PHE A 50 0.76 -2.43 -1.73
N TRP A 51 0.05 -3.43 -1.20
CA TRP A 51 0.65 -4.65 -0.70
C TRP A 51 1.37 -5.45 -1.81
N LEU A 52 0.80 -5.51 -3.00
CA LEU A 52 1.42 -6.15 -4.16
C LEU A 52 2.70 -5.42 -4.62
N ASP A 53 2.69 -4.08 -4.61
CA ASP A 53 3.88 -3.29 -4.94
C ASP A 53 5.00 -3.51 -3.92
N MET A 54 4.69 -3.53 -2.62
CA MET A 54 5.68 -3.86 -1.59
C MET A 54 6.28 -5.26 -1.82
N GLN A 55 5.47 -6.27 -2.14
CA GLN A 55 5.98 -7.60 -2.41
C GLN A 55 6.89 -7.65 -3.64
N ARG A 56 6.56 -6.88 -4.68
CA ARG A 56 7.40 -6.75 -5.88
C ARG A 56 8.76 -6.14 -5.53
N ILE A 57 8.78 -5.05 -4.75
CA ILE A 57 10.01 -4.38 -4.32
C ILE A 57 10.85 -5.29 -3.41
N ALA A 58 10.22 -5.99 -2.46
CA ALA A 58 10.90 -6.91 -1.55
C ALA A 58 11.63 -8.02 -2.32
N ASN A 59 10.96 -8.61 -3.33
CA ASN A 59 11.56 -9.62 -4.18
C ASN A 59 12.73 -9.08 -5.03
N GLN A 60 12.61 -7.84 -5.53
CA GLN A 60 13.71 -7.19 -6.27
C GLN A 60 14.89 -6.93 -5.35
N GLY A 61 14.63 -6.45 -4.14
CA GLY A 61 15.63 -6.24 -3.10
C GLY A 61 16.34 -7.53 -2.73
N ALA A 62 15.60 -8.61 -2.48
CA ALA A 62 16.17 -9.91 -2.16
C ALA A 62 17.05 -10.46 -3.28
N ARG A 63 16.64 -10.34 -4.55
CA ARG A 63 17.49 -10.75 -5.70
C ARG A 63 18.77 -9.94 -5.78
N TRP A 64 18.70 -8.64 -5.52
CA TRP A 64 19.87 -7.78 -5.57
C TRP A 64 20.83 -8.07 -4.41
N ALA A 65 20.28 -8.31 -3.21
CA ALA A 65 21.04 -8.69 -2.01
C ALA A 65 21.76 -10.05 -2.14
N VAL A 66 21.28 -10.93 -3.03
CA VAL A 66 21.92 -12.22 -3.34
C VAL A 66 23.18 -12.04 -4.19
N VAL A 67 23.16 -11.14 -5.16
CA VAL A 67 24.17 -10.98 -6.22
C VAL A 67 25.24 -9.94 -5.86
N ASN A 68 24.81 -8.80 -5.29
CA ASN A 68 25.74 -7.72 -4.99
C ASN A 68 26.38 -7.93 -3.64
N GLN A 69 27.71 -8.01 -3.66
CA GLN A 69 28.51 -7.76 -2.48
C GLN A 69 28.18 -6.35 -2.03
N TYR A 70 27.51 -6.17 -0.89
CA TYR A 70 27.24 -4.85 -0.35
C TYR A 70 28.58 -4.11 -0.23
N PRO A 71 28.85 -3.06 -1.03
CA PRO A 71 30.07 -2.32 -0.85
C PRO A 71 29.80 -1.37 0.32
N MET A 72 30.37 -1.69 1.47
CA MET A 72 31.38 -0.84 2.12
C MET A 72 31.54 -1.29 3.57
N SER A 73 32.77 -1.61 3.91
CA SER A 73 33.26 -1.56 5.29
C SER A 73 32.86 -0.25 5.95
N SER A 74 32.36 -0.34 7.17
CA SER A 74 32.20 0.75 8.14
C SER A 74 33.35 1.76 8.04
N GLY A 75 33.10 2.94 7.50
CA GLY A 75 34.12 4.00 7.49
C GLY A 75 33.92 5.15 6.49
N THR A 76 33.10 4.99 5.45
CA THR A 76 32.76 6.11 4.56
C THR A 76 31.29 6.07 4.20
N THR A 77 30.45 6.48 5.14
CA THR A 77 29.04 6.74 4.87
C THR A 77 28.97 7.95 3.94
N CYS A 78 28.71 7.72 2.65
CA CYS A 78 28.31 8.80 1.75
C CYS A 78 26.88 9.19 2.15
N LEU A 79 26.76 10.03 3.18
CA LEU A 79 25.47 10.48 3.69
C LEU A 79 24.81 11.38 2.65
N ARG A 80 23.58 11.04 2.27
CA ARG A 80 22.76 11.81 1.32
C ARG A 80 22.41 13.21 1.85
N THR A 81 22.53 13.43 3.17
CA THR A 81 22.36 14.74 3.81
C THR A 81 23.53 15.69 3.53
N THR A 82 24.71 15.16 3.20
CA THR A 82 25.93 15.96 2.99
C THR A 82 26.42 15.96 1.54
N ASN A 83 25.88 15.10 0.67
CA ASN A 83 26.33 14.96 -0.72
C ASN A 83 25.25 15.32 -1.75
N PRO A 84 25.64 15.86 -2.93
CA PRO A 84 24.71 16.12 -4.03
C PRO A 84 24.02 14.82 -4.51
N PRO A 85 22.80 14.91 -5.10
CA PRO A 85 22.15 13.76 -5.73
C PRO A 85 23.05 13.14 -6.81
N GLY A 86 23.31 11.83 -6.74
CA GLY A 86 24.15 11.09 -7.70
C GLY A 86 25.65 11.02 -7.37
N SER A 87 26.07 11.54 -6.21
CA SER A 87 27.49 11.52 -5.79
C SER A 87 27.89 10.28 -4.98
N CYS A 88 26.89 9.59 -4.44
CA CYS A 88 27.06 8.37 -3.66
C CYS A 88 26.70 7.17 -4.53
N PRO A 89 27.44 6.04 -4.46
CA PRO A 89 26.91 4.79 -4.98
C PRO A 89 25.61 4.51 -4.22
N GLU A 90 24.49 4.40 -4.94
CA GLU A 90 23.20 4.12 -4.29
C GLU A 90 23.32 2.78 -3.55
N THR A 91 23.17 2.82 -2.23
CA THR A 91 23.02 1.58 -1.46
C THR A 91 21.72 0.91 -1.87
N LEU A 92 21.64 -0.42 -1.78
CA LEU A 92 20.39 -1.12 -2.05
C LEU A 92 19.22 -0.56 -1.24
N GLN A 93 19.49 -0.18 0.00
CA GLN A 93 18.50 0.40 0.91
C GLN A 93 17.97 1.73 0.37
N ASP A 94 18.84 2.61 -0.15
CA ASP A 94 18.42 3.88 -0.76
C ASP A 94 17.63 3.67 -2.05
N TYR A 95 18.01 2.70 -2.89
CA TYR A 95 17.27 2.38 -4.11
C TYR A 95 15.89 1.81 -3.80
N LEU A 96 15.78 0.91 -2.83
CA LEU A 96 14.50 0.31 -2.43
C LEU A 96 13.61 1.30 -1.67
N ALA A 97 14.17 2.15 -0.81
CA ALA A 97 13.43 3.17 -0.07
C ALA A 97 12.98 4.33 -0.97
N SER A 98 13.70 4.61 -2.07
CA SER A 98 13.32 5.61 -3.06
C SER A 98 12.36 5.10 -4.14
N GLN A 99 12.05 3.80 -4.18
CA GLN A 99 11.06 3.29 -5.12
C GLN A 99 9.68 3.86 -4.76
N PRO A 100 8.98 4.47 -5.72
CA PRO A 100 7.64 4.97 -5.47
C PRO A 100 6.71 3.78 -5.25
N VAL A 101 6.27 3.61 -4.00
CA VAL A 101 5.18 2.69 -3.67
C VAL A 101 3.87 3.44 -3.86
N SER A 102 2.84 2.75 -4.33
CA SER A 102 1.53 3.35 -4.57
C SER A 102 1.03 4.14 -3.35
N GLY A 103 0.63 5.39 -3.55
CA GLY A 103 0.24 6.29 -2.46
C GLY A 103 1.35 7.21 -1.92
N GLY A 104 2.56 7.19 -2.50
CA GLY A 104 3.63 8.15 -2.17
C GLY A 104 4.30 7.91 -0.82
N LEU A 105 4.16 6.70 -0.29
CA LEU A 105 4.76 6.29 0.98
C LEU A 105 6.20 5.82 0.77
N SER A 106 7.06 6.14 1.73
CA SER A 106 8.45 5.68 1.78
C SER A 106 8.51 4.45 2.68
N PRO A 107 8.79 3.24 2.16
CA PRO A 107 8.90 2.06 2.98
C PRO A 107 10.27 2.07 3.69
N CYS A 108 10.26 1.71 4.97
CA CYS A 108 11.46 1.31 5.69
C CYS A 108 11.94 -0.04 5.12
N VAL A 109 13.25 -0.18 4.90
CA VAL A 109 13.89 -1.37 4.32
C VAL A 109 14.84 -1.95 5.36
N ASP A 110 14.59 -3.20 5.73
CA ASP A 110 15.38 -3.96 6.68
C ASP A 110 15.92 -5.24 6.00
N ILE A 111 17.20 -5.53 6.19
CA ILE A 111 17.89 -6.67 5.56
C ILE A 111 18.49 -7.51 6.67
N THR A 112 17.92 -8.70 6.88
CA THR A 112 18.28 -9.59 7.99
C THR A 112 18.78 -10.94 7.48
N PHE A 113 19.69 -11.53 8.25
CA PHE A 113 20.21 -12.87 8.00
C PHE A 113 19.79 -13.79 9.14
N PRO A 114 18.75 -14.63 8.95
CA PRO A 114 18.18 -15.42 10.04
C PRO A 114 19.15 -16.47 10.61
N GLU A 115 20.19 -16.83 9.86
CA GLU A 115 21.22 -17.79 10.26
C GLU A 115 22.52 -17.10 10.74
N GLY A 116 22.50 -15.78 10.93
CA GLY A 116 23.66 -14.96 11.30
C GLY A 116 24.44 -14.43 10.08
N THR A 117 25.61 -13.86 10.32
CA THR A 117 26.47 -13.36 9.23
C THR A 117 26.68 -14.44 8.18
N PRO A 118 26.29 -14.20 6.92
CA PRO A 118 26.46 -15.18 5.86
C PRO A 118 27.97 -15.44 5.70
N THR A 119 28.36 -16.71 5.62
CA THR A 119 29.76 -17.13 5.45
C THR A 119 29.96 -18.04 4.26
N ALA A 120 28.88 -18.58 3.71
CA ALA A 120 28.90 -19.49 2.58
C ALA A 120 27.89 -19.10 1.50
N VAL A 121 28.18 -19.56 0.28
CA VAL A 121 27.19 -19.57 -0.81
C VAL A 121 26.01 -20.43 -0.38
N GLY A 122 24.80 -19.92 -0.49
CA GLY A 122 23.56 -20.63 -0.15
C GLY A 122 22.90 -20.21 1.15
N ASP A 123 23.56 -19.37 1.97
CA ASP A 123 22.98 -18.85 3.20
C ASP A 123 21.75 -17.97 2.89
N PRO A 124 20.69 -18.02 3.71
CA PRO A 124 19.48 -17.25 3.49
C PRO A 124 19.69 -15.76 3.81
N VAL A 125 19.17 -14.89 2.94
CA VAL A 125 19.04 -13.46 3.16
C VAL A 125 17.56 -13.08 3.09
N THR A 126 17.07 -12.31 4.06
CA THR A 126 15.70 -11.84 4.12
C THR A 126 15.66 -10.33 3.99
N VAL A 127 14.84 -9.82 3.06
CA VAL A 127 14.54 -8.40 2.92
C VAL A 127 13.12 -8.18 3.40
N ARG A 128 12.96 -7.27 4.37
CA ARG A 128 11.68 -6.84 4.92
C ARG A 128 11.46 -5.38 4.55
N LEU A 129 10.25 -5.09 4.09
CA LEU A 129 9.77 -3.74 3.81
C LEU A 129 8.61 -3.45 4.73
N GLU A 130 8.62 -2.30 5.40
CA GLU A 130 7.53 -1.86 6.25
C GLU A 130 7.12 -0.42 5.94
N SER A 131 5.83 -0.15 5.93
CA SER A 131 5.34 1.21 5.72
C SER A 131 4.04 1.44 6.48
N SER A 132 3.87 2.65 6.99
CA SER A 132 2.64 3.08 7.64
C SER A 132 1.66 3.60 6.59
N PHE A 133 0.52 2.93 6.47
CA PHE A 133 -0.55 3.32 5.58
C PHE A 133 -1.71 3.95 6.37
N THR A 134 -2.14 5.13 5.95
CA THR A 134 -3.28 5.85 6.54
C THR A 134 -4.50 5.63 5.68
N VAL A 135 -5.46 4.82 6.16
CA VAL A 135 -6.59 4.34 5.37
C VAL A 135 -7.53 5.48 4.96
N VAL A 136 -7.78 6.47 5.82
CA VAL A 136 -8.58 7.66 5.46
C VAL A 136 -8.17 8.84 6.34
N PRO A 137 -7.89 10.05 5.80
CA PRO A 137 -7.62 11.23 6.63
C PRO A 137 -8.90 11.88 7.20
N ILE A 138 -10.09 11.60 6.66
CA ILE A 138 -11.37 12.24 7.06
C ILE A 138 -11.93 11.70 8.39
N VAL A 139 -11.75 10.41 8.63
CA VAL A 139 -12.09 9.77 9.90
C VAL A 139 -10.75 9.23 10.38
N ASN A 140 -10.23 9.69 11.52
CA ASN A 140 -8.90 9.33 12.04
C ASN A 140 -8.84 7.84 12.46
N VAL A 141 -9.07 6.92 11.53
CA VAL A 141 -9.17 5.47 11.74
C VAL A 141 -7.79 4.85 11.72
N GLY A 142 -6.87 5.37 12.54
CA GLY A 142 -5.56 4.79 12.80
C GLY A 142 -4.61 4.68 11.59
N THR A 143 -3.33 4.51 11.90
CA THR A 143 -2.33 4.05 10.94
C THR A 143 -2.23 2.54 11.05
N ILE A 144 -2.22 1.84 9.91
CA ILE A 144 -1.90 0.41 9.87
C ILE A 144 -0.47 0.25 9.34
N SER A 145 0.33 -0.58 9.99
CA SER A 145 1.61 -1.00 9.42
C SER A 145 1.33 -2.14 8.42
N LEU A 146 1.75 -1.92 7.19
CA LEU A 146 1.75 -2.94 6.14
C LEU A 146 3.20 -3.31 5.89
N GLY A 147 3.44 -4.61 5.73
CA GLY A 147 4.77 -5.15 5.54
C GLY A 147 4.79 -6.22 4.45
N ALA A 148 5.93 -6.33 3.78
CA ALA A 148 6.24 -7.41 2.85
C ALA A 148 7.62 -7.97 3.18
N ASN A 149 7.79 -9.27 3.04
CA ASN A 149 9.09 -9.90 3.21
C ASN A 149 9.41 -10.82 2.01
N ALA A 150 10.70 -10.96 1.73
CA ALA A 150 11.19 -11.87 0.71
C ALA A 150 12.53 -12.45 1.17
N THR A 151 12.62 -13.79 1.14
CA THR A 151 13.84 -14.51 1.52
C THR A 151 14.41 -15.22 0.29
N MET A 152 15.71 -15.08 0.05
CA MET A 152 16.44 -15.76 -1.02
C MET A 152 17.77 -16.33 -0.51
N ARG A 153 18.46 -17.11 -1.34
CA ARG A 153 19.75 -17.72 -1.00
C ARG A 153 20.89 -17.07 -1.76
N GLN A 154 22.00 -16.78 -1.07
CA GLN A 154 23.13 -16.07 -1.65
C GLN A 154 23.89 -16.89 -2.70
N GLU A 155 24.39 -16.22 -3.74
CA GLU A 155 25.20 -16.85 -4.81
C GLU A 155 26.71 -16.63 -4.63
N TRP A 156 27.11 -15.82 -3.65
CA TRP A 156 28.50 -15.47 -3.34
C TRP A 156 28.83 -15.69 -1.85
N ALA A 157 30.09 -16.01 -1.57
CA ALA A 157 30.60 -16.19 -0.20
C ALA A 157 30.86 -14.82 0.42
N ALA A 158 29.98 -14.49 1.34
CA ALA A 158 29.91 -13.21 2.01
C ALA A 158 31.19 -12.82 2.81
N SER A 159 32.01 -11.87 2.34
CA SER A 159 33.30 -11.53 3.01
C SER A 159 33.31 -10.26 3.87
N GLN A 160 32.29 -9.39 3.79
CA GLN A 160 32.12 -8.19 4.62
C GLN A 160 30.62 -7.85 4.70
N TYR A 161 29.90 -8.36 5.70
CA TYR A 161 28.49 -8.01 5.93
C TYR A 161 28.44 -7.25 7.23
N GLU A 162 28.08 -5.97 7.13
CA GLU A 162 27.54 -5.25 8.27
C GLU A 162 26.04 -5.50 8.23
N GLU A 163 25.51 -6.14 9.27
CA GLU A 163 24.06 -6.22 9.47
C GLU A 163 23.55 -4.78 9.47
N ALA A 164 22.77 -4.41 8.44
CA ALA A 164 22.18 -3.09 8.38
C ALA A 164 21.07 -3.08 9.42
N ASP A 165 21.41 -2.75 10.66
CA ASP A 165 20.47 -2.56 11.75
C ASP A 165 19.64 -1.31 11.47
N ASN A 166 18.60 -1.50 10.65
CA ASN A 166 17.61 -0.50 10.36
C ASN A 166 16.27 -1.04 10.85
N THR A 167 16.10 -1.02 12.17
CA THR A 167 14.82 -1.31 12.82
C THR A 167 13.68 -0.52 12.16
N CYS A 168 12.85 -1.24 11.41
CA CYS A 168 11.45 -0.93 11.24
C CYS A 168 10.70 -1.53 12.45
#